data_AF-A0A2M9P829-F1
#
_entry.id   AF-A0A2M9P829-F1
#
_cell.length_a   1.000
_cell.length_b   1.000
_cell.length_c   1.000
_cell.angle_alpha   90.00
_cell.angle_beta   90.00
_cell.angle_gamma   90.00
#
_symmetry.space_group_name_H-M   'P 1'
#
loop_
_entity.id
_entity.type
_entity.pdbx_description
1 polymer ?
#
loop_
_entity_poly.entity_id
_entity_poly.type
_entity_poly.pdbx_seq_one_letter_code
_entity_poly.pdbx_strand_id
1 'polypeptide(L)'
;MGQPSSFWFAVLLAGIVRAATTNESWRSAVVSCFCGAVIAYMLTGSVMHWLALPQAPYFPAVAFIVGTIGQSAVRLVISITSVSVLAELVRAWRGK
;
A
#
# COMPACT_ATOMS: atom_id res chain seq x y z
N MET A 1 9.57 5.08 -17.50
CA MET A 1 9.75 3.61 -17.45
C MET A 1 8.45 3.02 -16.91
N GLY A 2 7.68 2.32 -17.76
CA GLY A 2 6.40 1.71 -17.34
C GLY A 2 6.65 0.41 -16.57
N GLN A 3 5.91 0.19 -15.48
CA GLN A 3 5.90 -1.08 -14.76
C GLN A 3 5.32 -2.20 -15.65
N PRO A 4 5.85 -3.44 -15.58
CA PRO A 4 5.30 -4.56 -16.36
C PRO A 4 3.85 -4.86 -15.96
N SER A 5 3.03 -5.35 -16.87
CA SER A 5 1.62 -5.67 -16.60
C SER A 5 1.43 -6.63 -15.41
N SER A 6 2.37 -7.58 -15.23
CA SER A 6 2.40 -8.51 -14.10
C SER A 6 2.52 -7.84 -12.73
N PHE A 7 3.12 -6.65 -12.64
CA PHE A 7 3.19 -5.86 -11.41
C PHE A 7 1.80 -5.43 -10.97
N TRP A 8 1.00 -4.85 -11.88
CA TRP A 8 -0.34 -4.38 -11.57
C TRP A 8 -1.29 -5.52 -11.22
N PHE A 9 -1.14 -6.67 -11.90
CA PHE A 9 -1.86 -7.89 -11.52
C PHE A 9 -1.54 -8.32 -10.09
N ALA A 10 -0.26 -8.30 -9.69
CA ALA A 10 0.15 -8.66 -8.34
C ALA A 10 -0.41 -7.68 -7.29
N VAL A 11 -0.39 -6.37 -7.57
CA VAL A 11 -0.95 -5.35 -6.67
C VAL A 11 -2.47 -5.46 -6.53
N LEU A 12 -3.19 -5.71 -7.64
CA LEU A 12 -4.62 -5.96 -7.61
C LEU A 12 -4.96 -7.22 -6.83
N LEU A 13 -4.21 -8.30 -7.03
CA LEU A 13 -4.38 -9.55 -6.30
C LEU A 13 -4.17 -9.34 -4.79
N ALA A 14 -3.16 -8.56 -4.39
CA ALA A 14 -2.94 -8.19 -2.99
C ALA A 14 -4.17 -7.48 -2.41
N GLY A 15 -4.77 -6.55 -3.16
CA GLY A 15 -6.01 -5.87 -2.77
C GLY A 15 -7.21 -6.82 -2.62
N ILE A 16 -7.39 -7.78 -3.53
CA ILE A 16 -8.47 -8.78 -3.46
C ILE A 16 -8.28 -9.72 -2.27
N VAL A 17 -7.07 -10.26 -2.10
CA VAL A 17 -6.73 -11.15 -0.98
C VAL A 17 -6.97 -10.45 0.35
N ARG A 18 -6.60 -9.17 0.44
CA ARG A 18 -6.89 -8.36 1.61
C ARG A 18 -8.39 -8.17 1.82
N ALA A 19 -9.12 -7.71 0.80
CA ALA A 19 -10.56 -7.48 0.92
C ALA A 19 -11.33 -8.75 1.33
N ALA A 20 -10.84 -9.93 0.93
CA ALA A 20 -11.38 -11.22 1.37
C ALA A 20 -11.04 -11.59 2.82
N THR A 21 -9.96 -11.03 3.39
CA THR A 21 -9.46 -11.35 4.74
C THR A 21 -9.75 -10.28 5.79
N THR A 22 -10.21 -9.09 5.39
CA THR A 22 -10.53 -7.99 6.31
C THR A 22 -12.01 -7.61 6.28
N ASN A 23 -12.66 -7.58 7.45
CA ASN A 23 -13.99 -6.98 7.65
C ASN A 23 -13.84 -5.46 7.86
N GLU A 24 -13.46 -4.73 6.82
CA GLU A 24 -13.35 -3.27 6.86
C GLU A 24 -14.44 -2.57 6.04
N SER A 25 -14.71 -1.29 6.33
CA SER A 25 -15.66 -0.52 5.54
C SER A 25 -15.14 -0.32 4.12
N TRP A 26 -16.04 -0.30 3.13
CA TRP A 26 -15.67 -0.15 1.72
C TRP A 26 -14.82 1.10 1.45
N ARG A 27 -15.05 2.19 2.20
CA ARG A 27 -14.24 3.42 2.10
C ARG A 27 -12.80 3.20 2.56
N SER A 28 -12.59 2.52 3.69
CA SER A 28 -11.26 2.16 4.19
C SER A 28 -10.55 1.20 3.24
N ALA A 29 -11.27 0.23 2.68
CA ALA A 29 -10.74 -0.71 1.70
C ALA A 29 -10.21 0.01 0.45
N VAL A 30 -10.99 0.94 -0.12
CA VAL A 30 -10.58 1.70 -1.31
C VAL A 30 -9.34 2.56 -1.04
N VAL A 31 -9.33 3.30 0.08
CA VAL A 31 -8.19 4.16 0.45
C VAL A 31 -6.94 3.33 0.71
N SER A 32 -7.05 2.26 1.50
CA SER A 32 -5.91 1.40 1.81
C SER A 32 -5.37 0.68 0.58
N CYS A 33 -6.23 0.19 -0.32
CA CYS A 33 -5.82 -0.39 -1.60
C CYS A 33 -5.06 0.62 -2.47
N PHE A 34 -5.58 1.84 -2.61
CA PHE A 34 -4.93 2.89 -3.39
C PHE A 34 -3.57 3.27 -2.80
N CYS A 35 -3.50 3.55 -1.50
CA CYS A 35 -2.25 3.85 -0.81
C CYS A 35 -1.27 2.67 -0.91
N GLY A 36 -1.75 1.44 -0.77
CA GLY A 36 -0.95 0.22 -0.95
C GLY A 36 -0.35 0.08 -2.34
N ALA A 37 -1.11 0.42 -3.39
CA ALA A 37 -0.63 0.42 -4.76
C ALA A 37 0.47 1.48 -4.97
N VAL A 38 0.30 2.68 -4.40
CA VAL A 38 1.32 3.74 -4.42
C VAL A 38 2.59 3.31 -3.68
N ILE A 39 2.44 2.72 -2.49
CA ILE A 39 3.55 2.18 -1.69
C ILE A 39 4.29 1.10 -2.48
N ALA A 40 3.57 0.13 -3.06
CA ALA A 40 4.16 -0.89 -3.91
C ALA A 40 4.91 -0.27 -5.10
N TYR A 41 4.34 0.73 -5.77
CA TYR A 41 4.98 1.39 -6.90
C TYR A 41 6.30 2.07 -6.51
N MET A 42 6.34 2.75 -5.36
CA MET A 42 7.53 3.49 -4.92
C MET A 42 8.60 2.58 -4.28
N LEU A 43 8.20 1.55 -3.53
CA LEU A 43 9.14 0.79 -2.69
C LEU A 43 9.59 -0.54 -3.31
N THR A 44 8.85 -1.13 -4.26
CA THR A 44 9.23 -2.45 -4.82
C THR A 44 10.63 -2.43 -5.43
N GLY A 45 11.00 -1.38 -6.14
CA GLY A 45 12.35 -1.24 -6.71
C GLY A 45 13.44 -1.15 -5.64
N SER A 46 13.22 -0.35 -4.60
CA SER A 46 14.15 -0.21 -3.47
C SER A 46 14.30 -1.51 -2.68
N VAL A 47 13.20 -2.23 -2.44
CA VAL A 47 13.19 -3.51 -1.74
C VAL A 47 13.92 -4.59 -2.54
N MET A 48 13.71 -4.64 -3.86
CA MET A 48 14.43 -5.55 -4.75
C MET A 48 15.94 -5.29 -4.76
N HIS A 49 16.33 -4.01 -4.78
CA HIS A 49 17.74 -3.62 -4.71
C HIS A 49 18.36 -3.99 -3.35
N TRP A 50 17.64 -3.75 -2.26
CA TRP A 50 18.10 -4.09 -0.90
C TRP A 50 18.26 -5.60 -0.69
N LEU A 51 17.35 -6.40 -1.25
CA LEU A 51 17.41 -7.87 -1.20
C LEU A 51 18.38 -8.47 -2.22
N ALA A 52 19.01 -7.64 -3.08
CA ALA A 52 19.88 -8.07 -4.18
C ALA A 52 19.24 -9.15 -5.08
N LEU A 53 17.92 -9.09 -5.26
CA LEU A 53 17.18 -10.08 -6.04
C LEU A 53 17.16 -9.73 -7.54
N PRO A 54 17.28 -10.73 -8.43
CA PRO A 54 17.11 -10.50 -9.86
C PRO A 54 15.65 -10.08 -10.16
N GLN A 55 15.46 -9.11 -11.05
CA GLN A 55 14.13 -8.55 -11.33
C GLN A 55 13.13 -9.61 -11.82
N ALA A 56 13.51 -10.46 -12.75
CA ALA A 56 12.71 -11.64 -13.09
C ALA A 56 13.24 -12.85 -12.31
N PRO A 57 12.39 -13.68 -11.68
CA PRO A 57 10.91 -13.65 -11.62
C PRO A 57 10.31 -12.98 -10.37
N TYR A 58 11.13 -12.40 -9.48
CA TYR A 58 10.70 -12.02 -8.12
C TYR A 58 9.96 -10.70 -8.03
N PHE A 59 10.09 -9.82 -9.02
CA PHE A 59 9.50 -8.49 -9.00
C PHE A 59 7.98 -8.46 -8.73
N PRO A 60 7.11 -9.25 -9.40
CA PRO A 60 5.69 -9.30 -9.07
C PRO A 60 5.41 -9.87 -7.66
N ALA A 61 6.20 -10.84 -7.20
CA ALA A 61 6.05 -11.41 -5.86
C ALA A 61 6.40 -10.39 -4.77
N VAL A 62 7.48 -9.64 -4.96
CA VAL A 62 7.86 -8.55 -4.03
C VAL A 62 6.83 -7.43 -4.08
N ALA A 63 6.32 -7.07 -5.26
CA ALA A 63 5.24 -6.10 -5.39
C ALA A 63 3.97 -6.52 -4.62
N PHE A 64 3.59 -7.79 -4.69
CA PHE A 64 2.50 -8.35 -3.91
C PHE A 64 2.74 -8.19 -2.41
N ILE A 65 3.92 -8.60 -1.91
CA ILE A 65 4.27 -8.54 -0.49
C ILE A 65 4.28 -7.08 -0.01
N VAL A 66 4.97 -6.19 -0.73
CA VAL A 66 5.08 -4.77 -0.37
C VAL A 66 3.70 -4.09 -0.42
N GLY A 67 2.88 -4.41 -1.42
CA GLY A 67 1.50 -3.92 -1.50
C GLY A 67 0.67 -4.36 -0.29
N THR A 68 0.72 -5.65 0.06
CA THR A 68 -0.05 -6.22 1.17
C THR A 68 0.37 -5.63 2.53
N ILE A 69 1.69 -5.48 2.74
CA ILE A 69 2.24 -4.84 3.95
C ILE A 69 1.85 -3.36 3.99
N GLY A 70 1.99 -2.65 2.86
CA GLY A 70 1.61 -1.24 2.72
C GLY A 70 0.15 -0.99 3.06
N GLN A 71 -0.77 -1.79 2.51
CA GLN A 71 -2.19 -1.72 2.83
C GLN A 71 -2.44 -1.92 4.33
N SER A 72 -1.72 -2.85 4.97
CA SER A 72 -1.88 -3.17 6.39
C SER A 72 -1.37 -2.05 7.29
N ALA A 73 -0.22 -1.48 6.95
CA ALA A 73 0.33 -0.31 7.62
C ALA A 73 -0.61 0.89 7.48
N VAL A 74 -1.15 1.17 6.28
CA VAL A 74 -2.09 2.27 6.06
C VAL A 74 -3.36 2.11 6.88
N ARG A 75 -3.92 0.89 6.97
CA ARG A 75 -5.08 0.65 7.84
C ARG A 75 -4.75 0.82 9.31
N LEU A 76 -3.57 0.39 9.75
CA LEU A 76 -3.14 0.59 11.13
C LEU A 76 -3.01 2.09 11.42
N VAL A 77 -2.45 2.87 10.49
CA VAL A 77 -2.40 4.33 10.57
C VAL A 77 -3.81 4.93 10.59
N ILE A 78 -4.73 4.51 9.71
CA ILE A 78 -6.12 4.99 9.69
C ILE A 78 -6.86 4.61 10.99
N SER A 79 -6.59 3.43 11.53
CA SER A 79 -7.21 2.94 12.77
C SER A 79 -6.71 3.68 14.00
N ILE A 80 -5.44 4.07 14.02
CA ILE A 80 -4.84 4.85 15.12
C ILE A 80 -5.20 6.33 15.00
N THR A 81 -5.26 6.83 13.76
CA THR A 81 -5.62 8.22 13.47
C THR A 81 -7.12 8.35 13.53
N SER A 82 -7.66 8.51 14.74
CA SER A 82 -9.04 8.96 14.89
C SER A 82 -9.23 10.26 14.09
N VAL A 83 -10.43 10.48 13.54
CA VAL A 83 -10.78 11.66 12.73
C VAL A 83 -10.40 12.98 13.44
N SER A 84 -10.39 12.96 14.78
CA SER A 84 -9.95 14.08 15.61
C SER A 84 -8.46 14.43 15.44
N VAL A 85 -7.57 13.44 15.38
CA VAL A 85 -6.11 13.64 15.24
C VAL A 85 -5.77 14.14 13.82
N LEU A 86 -6.47 13.65 12.80
CA LEU A 86 -6.31 14.16 11.44
C LEU A 86 -6.80 15.62 11.33
N ALA A 87 -7.92 15.95 11.97
CA ALA A 87 -8.43 17.32 12.03
C ALA A 87 -7.49 18.26 12.80
N GLU A 88 -6.86 17.78 13.89
CA GLU A 88 -5.83 18.52 14.62
C GLU A 88 -4.57 18.72 13.80
N LEU A 89 -4.08 17.68 13.10
CA LEU A 89 -2.95 17.79 12.19
C LEU A 89 -3.23 18.78 11.06
N VAL A 90 -4.41 18.72 10.44
CA VAL A 90 -4.80 19.66 9.38
C VAL A 90 -4.94 21.09 9.92
N ARG A 91 -5.47 21.29 11.13
CA ARG A 91 -5.51 22.60 11.79
C ARG A 91 -4.10 23.10 12.11
N ALA A 92 -3.23 22.25 12.63
CA ALA A 92 -1.84 22.59 12.92
C ALA A 92 -1.06 22.94 11.65
N TRP A 93 -1.41 22.34 10.51
CA TRP A 93 -0.81 22.64 9.21
C TRP A 93 -1.37 23.91 8.55
N ARG A 94 -2.65 24.24 8.76
CA ARG A 94 -3.29 25.49 8.28
C ARG A 94 -3.04 26.71 9.17
N GLY A 95 -2.54 26.51 10.39
CA GLY A 95 -2.20 27.56 11.34
C GLY A 95 -0.76 28.08 11.23
N LYS A 96 0.01 27.60 10.25
CA LYS A 96 1.29 28.16 9.80
C LYS A 96 1.13 28.70 8.39
#